data_AF-A0A8H4QZ37-F1
#
_entry.id   AF-A0A8H4QZ37-F1
#
_cell.length_a   1.000
_cell.length_b   1.000
_cell.length_c   1.000
_cell.angle_alpha   90.00
_cell.angle_beta   90.00
_cell.angle_gamma   90.00
#
_symmetry.space_group_name_H-M   'P 1'
#
loop_
_entity.id
_entity.type
_entity.pdbx_description
1 polymer ?
#
loop_
_entity_poly.entity_id
_entity_poly.type
_entity_poly.pdbx_seq_one_letter_code
_entity_poly.pdbx_strand_id
1 'polypeptide(L)'
;MPRIIPRLLEKIERQANQQQYFDFKLPKKGGLSLYKRVPPQPSFHPRDHERSILLSPGSPVTESKRYARHKRMPPSQTKPGAVDTNLEDSPRQMKKEEFGWFGNPYLRMLSSPIRNCLVTKRLVPSDLLIRLVGMRPTTSRVPEGRKVPAKLVPDGLLHPKYANRRVSGGCYVLCWRGAVRRLEKSSYKRVSTELTIPTNLEQHIAHLLRVRILQEFELLAERLEYAARKGTKKWIPNVILRRLTREEWGAMRTTGTLPYTNALALLIVPPVNKDVITKTRPQSSMSPLPPQDEHLPKNPPPTSVFLTGPNDFDDTVGVDLPPRQIPLYNSVSAFPSRAQRAALHSLFLRMLAAERTHKRLTRQKTPHVETSSSKGSHAFLLCSDAETGRRGDPAAVAMALWRLRMYDSEGWAGLV
;
A
#
# COMPACT_ATOMS: atom_id res chain seq x y z
N MET A 1 -5.83 -42.09 -28.16
CA MET A 1 -4.88 -41.02 -28.55
C MET A 1 -3.67 -41.54 -29.36
N PRO A 2 -3.85 -42.34 -30.43
CA PRO A 2 -2.73 -43.02 -31.10
C PRO A 2 -1.84 -42.12 -31.98
N ARG A 3 -2.30 -40.92 -32.38
CA ARG A 3 -1.54 -40.02 -33.26
C ARG A 3 -0.56 -39.09 -32.54
N ILE A 4 -0.69 -38.97 -31.22
CA ILE A 4 0.10 -38.00 -30.44
C ILE A 4 1.40 -38.66 -29.97
N ILE A 5 1.34 -39.93 -29.58
CA ILE A 5 2.48 -40.67 -29.02
C ILE A 5 3.67 -40.74 -29.99
N PRO A 6 3.50 -41.07 -31.29
CA PRO A 6 4.63 -41.12 -32.22
C PRO A 6 5.29 -39.75 -32.40
N ARG A 7 4.49 -38.69 -32.49
CA ARG A 7 4.98 -37.30 -32.64
C ARG A 7 5.73 -36.80 -31.39
N LEU A 8 5.38 -37.34 -30.23
CA LEU A 8 6.00 -37.00 -28.96
C LEU A 8 7.33 -37.73 -28.79
N LEU A 9 7.37 -39.02 -29.14
CA LEU A 9 8.61 -39.80 -29.18
C LEU A 9 9.60 -39.22 -30.19
N GLU A 10 9.14 -38.89 -31.40
CA GLU A 10 9.97 -38.27 -32.43
C GLU A 10 10.52 -36.90 -31.98
N LYS A 11 9.74 -36.12 -31.23
CA LYS A 11 10.21 -34.87 -30.61
C LYS A 11 11.25 -35.11 -29.51
N ILE A 12 11.04 -36.13 -28.67
CA ILE A 12 11.97 -36.47 -27.57
C ILE A 12 13.30 -36.95 -28.15
N GLU A 13 13.29 -37.79 -29.18
CA GLU A 13 14.51 -38.27 -29.84
C GLU A 13 15.26 -37.14 -30.55
N ARG A 14 14.55 -36.25 -31.26
CA ARG A 14 15.15 -35.04 -31.86
C ARG A 14 15.77 -34.13 -30.80
N GLN A 15 15.19 -34.04 -29.60
CA GLN A 15 15.69 -33.22 -28.50
C GLN A 15 16.83 -33.87 -27.72
N ALA A 16 16.84 -35.21 -27.58
CA ALA A 16 17.90 -35.95 -26.89
C ALA A 16 19.25 -35.82 -27.59
N ASN A 17 19.25 -35.73 -28.92
CA ASN A 17 20.45 -35.56 -29.73
C ASN A 17 20.93 -34.10 -29.83
N GLN A 18 20.11 -33.14 -29.38
CA GLN A 18 20.51 -31.73 -29.28
C GLN A 18 21.12 -31.49 -27.89
N GLN A 19 22.44 -31.74 -27.74
CA GLN A 19 23.23 -31.23 -26.62
C GLN A 19 23.39 -29.71 -26.74
N GLN A 20 22.30 -28.96 -26.64
CA GLN A 20 22.36 -27.50 -26.57
C GLN A 20 21.34 -27.05 -25.55
N TYR A 21 21.86 -26.42 -24.49
CA TYR A 21 21.11 -25.47 -23.67
C TYR A 21 20.11 -24.78 -24.57
N PHE A 22 18.81 -25.03 -24.37
CA PHE A 22 17.80 -24.22 -25.01
C PHE A 22 18.14 -22.79 -24.61
N ASP A 23 18.69 -22.02 -25.55
CA ASP A 23 18.88 -20.60 -25.37
C ASP A 23 17.47 -20.03 -25.33
N PHE A 24 16.90 -20.07 -24.12
CA PHE A 24 15.55 -19.66 -23.84
C PHE A 24 15.60 -18.14 -23.94
N LYS A 25 15.58 -17.65 -25.18
CA LYS A 25 15.50 -16.24 -25.49
C LYS A 25 14.16 -15.80 -24.95
N LEU A 26 14.18 -15.29 -23.73
CA LEU A 26 13.04 -14.63 -23.12
C LEU A 26 12.52 -13.67 -24.20
N PRO A 27 11.23 -13.76 -24.57
CA PRO A 27 10.70 -12.89 -25.60
C PRO A 27 11.09 -11.47 -25.24
N LYS A 28 11.70 -10.75 -26.20
CA LYS A 28 12.08 -9.35 -26.00
C LYS A 28 10.83 -8.66 -25.45
N LYS A 29 10.91 -8.21 -24.19
CA LYS A 29 9.78 -7.55 -23.53
C LYS A 29 9.36 -6.43 -24.47
N GLY A 30 8.13 -6.50 -24.99
CA GLY A 30 7.59 -5.44 -25.84
C GLY A 30 7.77 -4.09 -25.15
N GLY A 31 7.92 -3.02 -25.94
CA GLY A 31 8.09 -1.67 -25.41
C GLY A 31 7.07 -1.38 -24.30
N LEU A 32 7.56 -0.98 -23.12
CA LEU A 32 6.72 -0.72 -21.95
C LEU A 32 5.80 0.49 -22.15
N SER A 33 6.17 1.40 -23.06
CA SER A 33 5.38 2.57 -23.38
C SER A 33 4.54 2.37 -24.64
N LEU A 34 3.25 2.73 -24.51
CA LEU A 34 2.33 2.91 -25.63
C LEU A 34 2.30 4.38 -26.11
N TYR A 35 3.16 5.23 -25.56
CA TYR A 35 3.23 6.63 -25.94
C TYR A 35 3.68 6.74 -27.39
N LYS A 36 2.92 7.54 -28.13
CA LYS A 36 3.28 7.99 -29.47
C LYS A 36 3.17 9.51 -29.44
N ARG A 37 4.15 10.20 -30.02
CA ARG A 37 4.08 11.64 -30.16
C ARG A 37 2.86 12.00 -31.00
N VAL A 38 1.95 12.76 -30.39
CA VAL A 38 0.79 13.30 -31.09
C VAL A 38 1.28 14.37 -32.06
N PRO A 39 0.86 14.37 -33.34
CA PRO A 39 1.14 15.46 -34.26
C PRO A 39 0.68 16.81 -33.68
N PRO A 40 1.23 17.95 -34.13
CA PRO A 40 0.74 19.26 -33.70
C PRO A 40 -0.77 19.39 -33.97
N GLN A 41 -1.47 20.17 -33.15
CA GLN A 41 -2.90 20.39 -33.33
C GLN A 41 -3.15 20.98 -34.72
N PRO A 42 -3.94 20.32 -35.58
CA PRO A 42 -4.19 20.81 -36.92
C PRO A 42 -5.05 22.07 -36.83
N SER A 43 -4.81 23.03 -37.72
CA SER A 43 -5.71 24.18 -37.84
C SER A 43 -7.04 23.72 -38.42
N PHE A 44 -8.14 24.32 -37.95
CA PHE A 44 -9.47 24.13 -38.53
C PHE A 44 -9.88 25.30 -39.43
N HIS A 45 -8.99 26.26 -39.67
CA HIS A 45 -9.28 27.38 -40.57
C HIS A 45 -9.23 26.92 -42.02
N PRO A 46 -10.28 27.17 -42.83
CA PRO A 46 -10.31 26.74 -44.22
C PRO A 46 -9.15 27.23 -45.08
N ARG A 47 -8.56 28.38 -44.72
CA ARG A 47 -7.41 28.98 -45.44
C ARG A 47 -6.12 28.18 -45.29
N ASP A 48 -6.01 27.36 -44.23
CA ASP A 48 -4.82 26.57 -43.95
C ASP A 48 -4.84 25.22 -44.69
N HIS A 49 -5.89 24.94 -45.48
CA HIS A 49 -6.04 23.72 -46.25
C HIS A 49 -6.37 24.03 -47.69
N GLU A 50 -5.58 23.51 -48.63
CA GLU A 50 -5.85 23.64 -50.08
C GLU A 50 -7.13 22.89 -50.51
N ARG A 51 -7.56 21.91 -49.70
CA ARG A 51 -8.73 21.06 -49.94
C ARG A 51 -9.53 20.89 -48.65
N SER A 52 -10.71 20.28 -48.75
CA SER A 52 -11.51 19.92 -47.57
C SER A 52 -10.65 19.19 -46.53
N ILE A 53 -10.77 19.59 -45.26
CA ILE A 53 -10.03 19.00 -44.13
C ILE A 53 -10.23 17.48 -44.02
N LEU A 54 -11.31 16.92 -44.58
CA LEU A 54 -11.55 15.48 -44.61
C LEU A 54 -10.66 14.74 -45.60
N LEU A 55 -10.24 15.41 -46.68
CA LEU A 55 -9.43 14.85 -47.77
C LEU A 55 -7.94 15.19 -47.61
N SER A 56 -7.60 16.17 -46.78
CA SER A 56 -6.21 16.51 -46.46
C SER A 56 -5.49 15.32 -45.79
N PRO A 57 -4.31 14.91 -46.27
CA PRO A 57 -3.52 13.87 -45.61
C PRO A 57 -3.14 14.34 -44.20
N GLY A 58 -3.21 13.45 -43.21
CA GLY A 58 -2.99 13.83 -41.80
C GLY A 58 -4.20 14.48 -41.12
N SER A 59 -5.39 14.43 -41.72
CA SER A 59 -6.61 14.95 -41.10
C SER A 59 -6.91 14.30 -39.74
N PRO A 60 -7.28 15.07 -38.70
CA PRO A 60 -7.68 14.50 -37.42
C PRO A 60 -8.98 13.69 -37.50
N VAL A 61 -9.78 13.89 -38.55
CA VAL A 61 -11.05 13.21 -38.74
C VAL A 61 -10.82 11.81 -39.33
N THR A 62 -10.03 11.70 -40.39
CA THR A 62 -9.74 10.40 -41.03
C THR A 62 -8.68 9.60 -40.26
N GLU A 63 -7.69 10.28 -39.67
CA GLU A 63 -6.59 9.67 -38.92
C GLU A 63 -6.70 9.89 -37.41
N SER A 64 -7.91 9.84 -36.85
CA SER A 64 -8.18 10.09 -35.42
C SER A 64 -7.27 9.33 -34.45
N LYS A 65 -6.84 8.12 -34.83
CA LYS A 65 -5.88 7.29 -34.06
C LYS A 65 -4.50 7.93 -33.91
N ARG A 66 -4.01 8.71 -34.88
CA ARG A 66 -2.73 9.43 -34.79
C ARG A 66 -2.82 10.61 -33.81
N TYR A 67 -4.01 11.17 -33.63
CA TYR A 67 -4.28 12.26 -32.70
C TYR A 67 -4.70 11.80 -31.30
N ALA A 68 -4.81 10.49 -31.08
CA ALA A 68 -5.14 9.91 -29.79
C ALA A 68 -4.04 10.26 -28.76
N ARG A 69 -4.41 10.95 -27.68
CA ARG A 69 -3.46 11.25 -26.61
C ARG A 69 -3.15 9.99 -25.82
N HIS A 70 -1.91 9.53 -25.91
CA HIS A 70 -1.41 8.41 -25.14
C HIS A 70 -0.86 8.87 -23.79
N LYS A 71 -1.09 8.08 -22.74
CA LYS A 71 -0.47 8.34 -21.43
C LYS A 71 1.03 8.03 -21.53
N ARG A 72 1.86 8.94 -21.01
CA ARG A 72 3.28 8.70 -20.81
C ARG A 72 3.50 7.72 -19.65
N MET A 73 4.67 7.11 -19.62
CA MET A 73 5.08 6.31 -18.48
C MET A 73 5.05 7.15 -17.20
N PRO A 74 4.58 6.57 -16.08
CA PRO A 74 4.54 7.29 -14.81
C PRO A 74 5.96 7.65 -14.37
N PRO A 75 6.13 8.79 -13.67
CA PRO A 75 7.44 9.17 -13.14
C PRO A 75 7.89 8.15 -12.09
N SER A 76 9.20 7.89 -12.05
CA SER A 76 9.81 6.96 -11.10
C SER A 76 10.34 7.68 -9.86
N GLN A 77 10.24 7.03 -8.70
CA GLN A 77 10.85 7.47 -7.45
C GLN A 77 12.38 7.38 -7.51
N THR A 78 12.89 6.30 -8.10
CA THR A 78 14.31 6.12 -8.31
C THR A 78 14.74 6.90 -9.53
N LYS A 79 15.99 7.39 -9.53
CA LYS A 79 16.60 7.87 -10.77
C LYS A 79 16.45 6.74 -11.80
N PRO A 80 15.88 7.01 -12.99
CA PRO A 80 15.91 6.01 -14.05
C PRO A 80 17.38 5.62 -14.26
N GLY A 81 17.63 4.35 -14.64
CA GLY A 81 18.97 3.92 -15.02
C GLY A 81 19.49 4.71 -16.23
N ALA A 82 20.62 4.31 -16.82
CA ALA A 82 21.02 4.84 -18.12
C ALA A 82 19.86 4.61 -19.11
N VAL A 83 19.16 5.70 -19.42
CA VAL A 83 18.01 5.66 -20.32
C VAL A 83 18.57 5.59 -21.73
N ASP A 84 18.10 4.61 -22.51
CA ASP A 84 18.36 4.60 -23.94
C ASP A 84 17.75 5.87 -24.54
N THR A 85 18.62 6.76 -25.06
CA THR A 85 18.22 8.04 -25.65
C THR A 85 17.27 7.87 -26.84
N ASN A 86 17.20 6.65 -27.39
CA ASN A 86 16.31 6.31 -28.50
C ASN A 86 14.87 6.01 -28.06
N LEU A 87 14.59 5.80 -26.76
CA LEU A 87 13.23 5.62 -26.27
C LEU A 87 12.53 6.98 -26.10
N GLU A 88 11.52 7.25 -26.95
CA GLU A 88 10.73 8.49 -26.91
C GLU A 88 10.09 8.79 -25.55
N ASP A 89 9.73 7.76 -24.78
CA ASP A 89 9.03 7.87 -23.51
C ASP A 89 9.72 7.07 -22.41
N SER A 90 10.77 7.66 -21.85
CA SER A 90 11.49 7.13 -20.70
C SER A 90 10.86 7.61 -19.38
N PRO A 91 10.94 6.81 -18.30
CA PRO A 91 10.36 7.19 -17.03
C PRO A 91 11.19 8.31 -16.43
N ARG A 92 10.67 9.54 -16.44
CA ARG A 92 11.36 10.67 -15.78
C ARG A 92 11.38 10.48 -14.26
N GLN A 93 12.33 11.12 -13.59
CA GLN A 93 12.33 11.19 -12.14
C GLN A 93 11.20 12.09 -11.63
N MET A 94 10.60 11.75 -10.49
CA MET A 94 9.63 12.60 -9.80
C MET A 94 10.25 13.94 -9.39
N LYS A 95 9.51 15.03 -9.59
CA LYS A 95 9.81 16.38 -9.08
C LYS A 95 9.60 16.43 -7.56
N LYS A 96 10.11 17.48 -6.89
CA LYS A 96 9.97 17.64 -5.42
C LYS A 96 8.49 17.69 -4.99
N GLU A 97 7.66 18.43 -5.72
CA GLU A 97 6.21 18.50 -5.48
C GLU A 97 5.54 17.13 -5.64
N GLU A 98 5.91 16.38 -6.68
CA GLU A 98 5.37 15.04 -6.91
C GLU A 98 5.78 14.06 -5.82
N PHE A 99 6.98 14.19 -5.26
CA PHE A 99 7.35 13.46 -4.05
C PHE A 99 6.51 13.87 -2.84
N GLY A 100 6.15 15.15 -2.71
CA GLY A 100 5.22 15.61 -1.69
C GLY A 100 3.83 14.98 -1.85
N TRP A 101 3.28 14.98 -3.06
CA TRP A 101 2.00 14.33 -3.37
C TRP A 101 2.05 12.82 -3.17
N PHE A 102 3.15 12.19 -3.59
CA PHE A 102 3.39 10.76 -3.38
C PHE A 102 3.56 10.41 -1.89
N GLY A 103 4.16 11.31 -1.11
CA GLY A 103 4.29 11.18 0.34
C GLY A 103 2.97 11.39 1.10
N ASN A 104 1.92 11.89 0.45
CA ASN A 104 0.62 12.10 1.06
C ASN A 104 -0.28 10.84 0.89
N PRO A 105 -0.62 10.13 1.99
CA PRO A 105 -1.41 8.91 1.90
C PRO A 105 -2.84 9.15 1.39
N TYR A 106 -3.45 10.31 1.67
CA TYR A 106 -4.82 10.61 1.24
C TYR A 106 -4.89 10.80 -0.27
N LEU A 107 -3.98 11.59 -0.84
CA LEU A 107 -3.90 11.77 -2.29
C LEU A 107 -3.66 10.45 -3.00
N ARG A 108 -2.83 9.57 -2.44
CA ARG A 108 -2.63 8.22 -3.00
C ARG A 108 -3.88 7.37 -2.96
N MET A 109 -4.60 7.33 -1.83
CA MET A 109 -5.88 6.60 -1.75
C MET A 109 -6.90 7.13 -2.76
N LEU A 110 -7.02 8.45 -2.90
CA LEU A 110 -7.93 9.09 -3.85
C LEU A 110 -7.54 8.88 -5.31
N SER A 111 -6.24 8.78 -5.60
CA SER A 111 -5.72 8.49 -6.94
C SER A 111 -5.92 7.04 -7.40
N SER A 112 -6.33 6.15 -6.48
CA SER A 112 -6.54 4.74 -6.81
C SER A 112 -7.76 4.55 -7.74
N PRO A 113 -7.77 3.51 -8.60
CA PRO A 113 -8.86 3.31 -9.56
C PRO A 113 -10.24 3.28 -8.91
N ILE A 114 -11.19 4.02 -9.47
CA ILE A 114 -12.57 4.05 -8.98
C ILE A 114 -13.26 2.72 -9.32
N ARG A 115 -13.94 2.12 -8.34
CA ARG A 115 -14.69 0.87 -8.47
C ARG A 115 -16.07 1.01 -7.82
N ASN A 116 -17.01 0.18 -8.25
CA ASN A 116 -18.35 0.13 -7.68
C ASN A 116 -18.39 -0.78 -6.45
N CYS A 117 -18.84 -0.25 -5.31
CA CYS A 117 -19.08 -1.05 -4.11
C CYS A 117 -20.33 -1.91 -4.28
N LEU A 118 -20.20 -3.22 -4.10
CA LEU A 118 -21.27 -4.20 -4.25
C LEU A 118 -22.47 -3.92 -3.32
N VAL A 119 -22.22 -3.47 -2.10
CA VAL A 119 -23.26 -3.23 -1.07
C VAL A 119 -23.96 -1.88 -1.27
N THR A 120 -23.20 -0.78 -1.35
CA THR A 120 -23.75 0.59 -1.41
C THR A 120 -24.05 1.08 -2.84
N LYS A 121 -23.57 0.38 -3.87
CA LYS A 121 -23.62 0.78 -5.28
C LYS A 121 -22.93 2.11 -5.61
N ARG A 122 -22.15 2.65 -4.68
CA ARG A 122 -21.39 3.90 -4.87
C ARG A 122 -20.06 3.63 -5.55
N LEU A 123 -19.65 4.55 -6.40
CA LEU A 123 -18.33 4.59 -7.01
C LEU A 123 -17.34 5.22 -6.03
N VAL A 124 -16.33 4.45 -5.62
CA VAL A 124 -15.30 4.92 -4.67
C VAL A 124 -13.92 4.39 -5.09
N PRO A 125 -12.83 5.08 -4.70
CA PRO A 125 -11.46 4.60 -4.96
C PRO A 125 -11.20 3.19 -4.38
N SER A 126 -10.45 2.37 -5.11
CA SER A 126 -10.18 0.97 -4.75
C SER A 126 -9.45 0.78 -3.42
N ASP A 127 -8.70 1.78 -2.95
CA ASP A 127 -8.04 1.71 -1.64
C ASP A 127 -9.03 1.85 -0.46
N LEU A 128 -10.21 2.43 -0.71
CA LEU A 128 -11.32 2.47 0.25
C LEU A 128 -12.19 1.21 0.19
N LEU A 129 -11.79 0.22 -0.61
CA LEU A 129 -12.52 -1.00 -0.87
C LEU A 129 -11.69 -2.24 -0.50
N ILE A 130 -12.38 -3.29 -0.09
CA ILE A 130 -11.86 -4.64 0.08
C ILE A 130 -12.32 -5.45 -1.14
N ARG A 131 -11.36 -6.08 -1.80
CA ARG A 131 -11.63 -7.01 -2.89
C ARG A 131 -11.94 -8.39 -2.32
N LEU A 132 -13.07 -8.96 -2.71
CA LEU A 132 -13.51 -10.31 -2.38
C LEU A 132 -13.60 -11.15 -3.65
N VAL A 133 -13.15 -12.40 -3.57
CA VAL A 133 -13.15 -13.34 -4.69
C VAL A 133 -13.75 -14.67 -4.26
N GLY A 134 -14.43 -15.34 -5.18
CA GLY A 134 -14.88 -16.71 -4.97
C GLY A 134 -13.71 -17.67 -5.16
N MET A 135 -13.34 -18.42 -4.12
CA MET A 135 -12.33 -19.46 -4.17
C MET A 135 -12.93 -20.82 -3.84
N ARG A 136 -12.67 -21.81 -4.70
CA ARG A 136 -12.92 -23.21 -4.36
C ARG A 136 -11.68 -23.75 -3.64
N PRO A 137 -11.82 -24.27 -2.41
CA PRO A 137 -10.69 -24.88 -1.74
C PRO A 137 -10.25 -26.13 -2.52
N THR A 138 -8.94 -26.25 -2.76
CA THR A 138 -8.34 -27.43 -3.38
C THR A 138 -8.21 -28.53 -2.33
N THR A 139 -9.33 -29.12 -1.93
CA THR A 139 -9.33 -30.25 -1.01
C THR A 139 -9.16 -31.54 -1.82
N SER A 140 -7.99 -32.15 -1.72
CA SER A 140 -7.67 -33.45 -2.35
C SER A 140 -8.50 -34.63 -1.81
N ARG A 141 -9.30 -34.40 -0.76
CA ARG A 141 -10.05 -35.44 -0.03
C ARG A 141 -11.55 -35.43 -0.29
N VAL A 142 -12.03 -34.71 -1.31
CA VAL A 142 -13.47 -34.69 -1.60
C VAL A 142 -13.79 -35.88 -2.50
N PRO A 143 -14.75 -36.75 -2.11
CA PRO A 143 -15.16 -37.87 -2.95
C PRO A 143 -15.54 -37.38 -4.34
N GLU A 144 -15.12 -38.12 -5.37
CA GLU A 144 -15.43 -37.84 -6.77
C GLU A 144 -16.95 -37.62 -6.93
N GLY A 145 -17.32 -36.49 -7.52
CA GLY A 145 -18.73 -36.14 -7.80
C GLY A 145 -19.33 -35.03 -6.92
N ARG A 146 -18.78 -34.72 -5.73
CA ARG A 146 -19.32 -33.62 -4.89
C ARG A 146 -18.61 -32.29 -5.18
N LYS A 147 -19.30 -31.36 -5.84
CA LYS A 147 -18.81 -29.97 -6.02
C LYS A 147 -18.77 -29.26 -4.66
N VAL A 148 -17.58 -28.91 -4.19
CA VAL A 148 -17.43 -28.06 -2.99
C VAL A 148 -17.86 -26.63 -3.36
N PRO A 149 -18.80 -26.02 -2.60
CA PRO A 149 -19.22 -24.65 -2.86
C PRO A 149 -18.03 -23.71 -2.76
N ALA A 150 -17.99 -22.72 -3.65
CA ALA A 150 -16.97 -21.69 -3.59
C ALA A 150 -17.19 -20.84 -2.33
N LYS A 151 -16.10 -20.50 -1.64
CA LYS A 151 -16.13 -19.59 -0.49
C LYS A 151 -15.68 -18.21 -0.91
N LEU A 152 -16.35 -17.18 -0.40
CA LEU A 152 -15.94 -15.81 -0.60
C LEU A 152 -14.75 -15.49 0.34
N VAL A 153 -13.61 -15.10 -0.23
CA VAL A 153 -12.35 -14.88 0.48
C VAL A 153 -11.79 -13.51 0.10
N PRO A 154 -11.17 -12.75 1.02
CA PRO A 154 -10.47 -11.53 0.66
C PRO A 154 -9.23 -11.82 -0.18
N ASP A 155 -9.00 -11.01 -1.22
CA ASP A 155 -7.84 -11.13 -2.09
C ASP A 155 -7.14 -9.79 -2.28
N GLY A 156 -5.81 -9.83 -2.41
CA GLY A 156 -5.00 -8.62 -2.61
C GLY A 156 -4.96 -7.65 -1.42
N LEU A 157 -5.33 -8.07 -0.21
CA LEU A 157 -5.12 -7.27 1.01
C LEU A 157 -3.64 -7.22 1.41
N LEU A 158 -2.95 -8.36 1.30
CA LEU A 158 -1.54 -8.48 1.66
C LEU A 158 -0.61 -7.81 0.64
N HIS A 159 0.59 -7.50 1.12
CA HIS A 159 1.83 -7.26 0.38
C HIS A 159 1.94 -7.95 -0.98
N PRO A 160 1.98 -7.35 -2.19
CA PRO A 160 2.26 -8.13 -3.41
C PRO A 160 3.57 -8.96 -3.35
N LYS A 161 4.60 -8.48 -2.63
CA LYS A 161 5.82 -9.24 -2.29
C LYS A 161 5.54 -10.55 -1.53
N TYR A 162 4.50 -10.58 -0.71
CA TYR A 162 4.17 -11.70 0.18
C TYR A 162 3.04 -12.59 -0.36
N ALA A 163 2.07 -12.01 -1.06
CA ALA A 163 0.98 -12.74 -1.68
C ALA A 163 0.50 -12.04 -2.96
N ASN A 164 0.63 -12.74 -4.09
CA ASN A 164 0.05 -12.30 -5.35
C ASN A 164 -1.45 -12.55 -5.38
N ARG A 165 -2.15 -11.74 -6.18
CA ARG A 165 -3.57 -11.94 -6.47
C ARG A 165 -3.78 -13.27 -7.17
N ARG A 166 -4.72 -14.06 -6.69
CA ARG A 166 -4.96 -15.42 -7.22
C ARG A 166 -5.92 -15.43 -8.40
N VAL A 167 -6.85 -14.47 -8.46
CA VAL A 167 -7.94 -14.42 -9.44
C VAL A 167 -8.01 -13.03 -10.07
N SER A 168 -8.32 -12.95 -11.37
CA SER A 168 -8.47 -11.69 -12.11
C SER A 168 -9.84 -11.03 -11.90
N GLY A 169 -10.90 -11.82 -11.73
CA GLY A 169 -12.24 -11.36 -11.34
C GLY A 169 -12.43 -11.24 -9.83
N GLY A 170 -13.30 -10.32 -9.40
CA GLY A 170 -13.67 -10.15 -7.99
C GLY A 170 -14.70 -9.04 -7.81
N CYS A 171 -15.40 -9.06 -6.68
CA CYS A 171 -16.29 -7.98 -6.27
C CYS A 171 -15.61 -7.09 -5.22
N TYR A 172 -16.09 -5.86 -5.08
CA TYR A 172 -15.55 -4.89 -4.14
C TYR A 172 -16.59 -4.54 -3.08
N VAL A 173 -16.17 -4.46 -1.82
CA VAL A 173 -17.00 -4.06 -0.69
C VAL A 173 -16.30 -2.91 0.02
N LEU A 174 -17.04 -1.96 0.59
CA LEU A 174 -16.46 -0.86 1.35
C LEU A 174 -15.53 -1.39 2.46
N CYS A 175 -14.40 -0.72 2.68
CA CYS A 175 -13.47 -1.02 3.78
C CYS A 175 -14.10 -0.59 5.11
N TRP A 176 -15.19 -1.27 5.49
CA TRP A 176 -16.02 -1.02 6.65
C TRP A 176 -16.61 -2.35 7.13
N ARG A 177 -16.40 -2.70 8.40
CA ARG A 177 -16.91 -3.94 8.99
C ARG A 177 -18.43 -4.07 8.85
N GLY A 178 -19.18 -2.97 9.00
CA GLY A 178 -20.63 -2.96 8.79
C GLY A 178 -21.06 -3.27 7.36
N ALA A 179 -20.28 -2.87 6.35
CA ALA A 179 -20.56 -3.22 4.96
C ALA A 179 -20.36 -4.73 4.70
N VAL A 180 -19.34 -5.34 5.34
CA VAL A 180 -19.11 -6.79 5.25
C VAL A 180 -20.26 -7.56 5.91
N ARG A 181 -20.77 -7.13 7.07
CA ARG A 181 -21.99 -7.70 7.69
C ARG A 181 -23.19 -7.63 6.77
N ARG A 182 -23.42 -6.47 6.16
CA ARG A 182 -24.54 -6.26 5.23
C ARG A 182 -24.43 -7.13 3.97
N LEU A 183 -23.25 -7.67 3.65
CA LEU A 183 -23.07 -8.58 2.54
C LEU A 183 -23.87 -9.87 2.71
N GLU A 184 -24.07 -10.34 3.95
CA GLU A 184 -24.83 -11.57 4.26
C GLU A 184 -26.28 -11.50 3.77
N LYS A 185 -26.85 -10.30 3.66
CA LYS A 185 -28.21 -10.04 3.16
C LYS A 185 -28.37 -10.19 1.64
N SER A 186 -27.65 -11.14 1.02
CA SER A 186 -27.79 -11.64 -0.37
C SER A 186 -27.19 -10.83 -1.54
N SER A 187 -26.53 -9.69 -1.31
CA SER A 187 -25.96 -8.88 -2.42
C SER A 187 -24.93 -9.63 -3.28
N TYR A 188 -24.22 -10.61 -2.71
CA TYR A 188 -23.18 -11.38 -3.41
C TYR A 188 -23.73 -12.51 -4.28
N LYS A 189 -24.96 -12.99 -4.04
CA LYS A 189 -25.57 -14.09 -4.81
C LYS A 189 -25.79 -13.72 -6.27
N ARG A 190 -25.85 -12.42 -6.59
CA ARG A 190 -25.90 -11.90 -7.97
C ARG A 190 -24.62 -12.18 -8.76
N VAL A 191 -23.50 -12.39 -8.09
CA VAL A 191 -22.21 -12.71 -8.74
C VAL A 191 -22.13 -14.22 -9.02
N SER A 192 -22.54 -15.04 -8.06
CA SER A 192 -22.67 -16.49 -8.24
C SER A 192 -23.55 -17.07 -7.12
N THR A 193 -24.44 -17.98 -7.48
CA THR A 193 -25.36 -18.69 -6.57
C THR A 193 -24.65 -19.73 -5.70
N GLU A 194 -23.50 -20.25 -6.15
CA GLU A 194 -22.71 -21.27 -5.44
C GLU A 194 -21.80 -20.70 -4.34
N LEU A 195 -21.77 -19.37 -4.18
CA LEU A 195 -20.90 -18.72 -3.20
C LEU A 195 -21.45 -18.86 -1.79
N THR A 196 -20.56 -19.13 -0.85
CA THR A 196 -20.84 -19.16 0.58
C THR A 196 -19.94 -18.16 1.30
N ILE A 197 -20.49 -17.42 2.27
CA ILE A 197 -19.73 -16.48 3.10
C ILE A 197 -19.23 -17.23 4.33
N PRO A 198 -17.91 -17.22 4.62
CA PRO A 198 -17.39 -17.71 5.89
C PRO A 198 -17.89 -16.86 7.06
N THR A 199 -18.31 -17.49 8.15
CA THR A 199 -18.78 -16.79 9.37
C THR A 199 -17.73 -15.89 10.00
N ASN A 200 -16.45 -16.24 9.84
CA ASN A 200 -15.30 -15.48 10.34
C ASN A 200 -14.68 -14.54 9.29
N LEU A 201 -15.38 -14.25 8.18
CA LEU A 201 -14.85 -13.39 7.12
C LEU A 201 -14.43 -12.01 7.65
N GLU A 202 -15.19 -11.43 8.58
CA GLU A 202 -14.85 -10.15 9.19
C GLU A 202 -13.52 -10.17 9.94
N GLN A 203 -13.36 -11.15 10.83
CA GLN A 203 -12.15 -11.32 11.63
C GLN A 203 -10.96 -11.63 10.74
N HIS A 204 -11.16 -12.43 9.69
CA HIS A 204 -10.13 -12.74 8.71
C HIS A 204 -9.66 -11.48 7.97
N ILE A 205 -10.59 -10.62 7.52
CA ILE A 205 -10.25 -9.34 6.88
C ILE A 205 -9.48 -8.44 7.85
N ALA A 206 -9.95 -8.28 9.09
CA ALA A 206 -9.29 -7.47 10.11
C ALA A 206 -7.85 -7.95 10.35
N HIS A 207 -7.66 -9.26 10.50
CA HIS A 207 -6.35 -9.89 10.66
C HIS A 207 -5.44 -9.62 9.47
N LEU A 208 -5.91 -9.82 8.23
CA LEU A 208 -5.10 -9.56 7.04
C LEU A 208 -4.73 -8.09 6.90
N LEU A 209 -5.58 -7.14 7.31
CA LEU A 209 -5.26 -5.72 7.34
C LEU A 209 -4.14 -5.42 8.36
N ARG A 210 -4.16 -6.04 9.54
CA ARG A 210 -3.07 -5.95 10.53
C ARG A 210 -1.76 -6.52 9.99
N VAL A 211 -1.82 -7.70 9.38
CA VAL A 211 -0.65 -8.33 8.74
C VAL A 211 -0.11 -7.44 7.62
N ARG A 212 -0.97 -6.80 6.82
CA ARG A 212 -0.55 -5.83 5.81
C ARG A 212 0.24 -4.67 6.42
N ILE A 213 -0.19 -4.13 7.56
CA ILE A 213 0.55 -3.06 8.24
C ILE A 213 1.96 -3.55 8.65
N LEU A 214 2.08 -4.74 9.24
CA LEU A 214 3.38 -5.33 9.60
C LEU A 214 4.28 -5.52 8.37
N GLN A 215 3.73 -5.99 7.26
CA GLN A 215 4.46 -6.16 6.00
C GLN A 215 4.97 -4.83 5.43
N GLU A 216 4.17 -3.75 5.48
CA GLU A 216 4.60 -2.43 5.02
C GLU A 216 5.71 -1.86 5.92
N PHE A 217 5.62 -2.05 7.23
CA PHE A 217 6.70 -1.66 8.15
C PHE A 217 7.99 -2.47 7.93
N GLU A 218 7.88 -3.77 7.66
CA GLU A 218 9.03 -4.62 7.31
C GLU A 218 9.73 -4.11 6.04
N LEU A 219 8.96 -3.82 4.99
CA LEU A 219 9.49 -3.25 3.73
C LEU A 219 10.13 -1.88 3.94
N LEU A 220 9.54 -1.04 4.79
CA LEU A 220 10.09 0.26 5.14
C LEU A 220 11.40 0.11 5.92
N ALA A 221 11.47 -0.82 6.87
CA ALA A 221 12.68 -1.12 7.63
C ALA A 221 13.81 -1.63 6.72
N GLU A 222 13.53 -2.58 5.82
CA GLU A 222 14.48 -3.08 4.82
C GLU A 222 15.04 -1.94 3.96
N ARG A 223 14.17 -1.03 3.48
CA ARG A 223 14.60 0.12 2.67
C ARG A 223 15.47 1.10 3.45
N LEU A 224 15.11 1.38 4.71
CA LEU A 224 15.89 2.26 5.58
C LEU A 224 17.27 1.68 5.89
N GLU A 225 17.36 0.38 6.16
CA GLU A 225 18.62 -0.31 6.38
C GLU A 225 19.49 -0.32 5.13
N TYR A 226 18.91 -0.61 3.97
CA TYR A 226 19.61 -0.55 2.70
C TYR A 226 20.15 0.85 2.42
N ALA A 227 19.35 1.90 2.65
CA ALA A 227 19.77 3.28 2.50
C ALA A 227 20.90 3.65 3.49
N ALA A 228 20.83 3.17 4.73
CA ALA A 228 21.90 3.35 5.72
C ALA A 228 23.21 2.68 5.28
N ARG A 229 23.16 1.44 4.78
CA ARG A 229 24.34 0.69 4.31
C ARG A 229 24.98 1.28 3.06
N LYS A 230 24.18 1.76 2.11
CA LYS A 230 24.70 2.32 0.85
C LYS A 230 25.43 3.66 1.05
N GLY A 231 25.33 4.27 2.23
CA GLY A 231 26.08 5.48 2.58
C GLY A 231 25.82 6.62 1.58
N THR A 232 24.57 6.81 1.15
CA THR A 232 24.24 7.89 0.22
C THR A 232 24.70 9.22 0.80
N LYS A 233 25.73 9.82 0.19
CA LYS A 233 26.40 11.04 0.68
C LYS A 233 25.46 12.24 0.84
N LYS A 234 24.30 12.22 0.19
CA LYS A 234 23.27 13.26 0.33
C LYS A 234 22.49 13.02 1.62
N TRP A 235 22.87 13.75 2.67
CA TRP A 235 22.12 13.83 3.91
C TRP A 235 20.71 14.37 3.65
N ILE A 236 19.74 13.76 4.32
CA ILE A 236 18.34 14.18 4.33
C ILE A 236 18.00 14.40 5.81
N PRO A 237 17.64 15.63 6.23
CA PRO A 237 17.33 15.96 7.63
C PRO A 237 16.22 15.11 8.22
N ASN A 238 15.26 14.75 7.40
CA ASN A 238 13.98 14.30 7.88
C ASN A 238 14.03 12.82 8.26
N VAL A 239 13.66 12.57 9.51
CA VAL A 239 13.56 11.24 10.11
C VAL A 239 12.20 10.66 9.76
N ILE A 240 12.15 9.41 9.26
CA ILE A 240 10.88 8.76 8.93
C ILE A 240 10.14 8.33 10.20
N LEU A 241 10.88 7.76 11.17
CA LEU A 241 10.31 7.28 12.43
C LEU A 241 11.08 7.87 13.61
N ARG A 242 10.37 8.60 14.48
CA ARG A 242 10.92 9.20 15.70
C ARG A 242 10.25 8.59 16.92
N ARG A 243 11.02 8.30 17.96
CA ARG A 243 10.47 7.98 19.29
C ARG A 243 10.34 9.27 20.09
N LEU A 244 9.14 9.56 20.58
CA LEU A 244 8.89 10.76 21.38
C LEU A 244 9.46 10.60 22.80
N THR A 245 9.88 11.70 23.42
CA THR A 245 10.23 11.72 24.85
C THR A 245 8.97 11.62 25.71
N ARG A 246 9.12 11.30 27.01
CA ARG A 246 7.98 11.29 27.94
C ARG A 246 7.37 12.68 28.13
N GLU A 247 8.20 13.72 28.09
CA GLU A 247 7.77 15.12 28.19
C GLU A 247 6.97 15.53 26.96
N GLU A 248 7.48 15.25 25.76
CA GLU A 248 6.76 15.49 24.50
C GLU A 248 5.41 14.77 24.49
N TRP A 249 5.40 13.49 24.87
CA TRP A 249 4.16 12.71 24.93
C TRP A 249 3.20 13.22 26.00
N GLY A 250 3.70 13.66 27.16
CA GLY A 250 2.91 14.26 28.22
C GLY A 250 2.26 15.58 27.77
N ALA A 251 3.05 16.48 27.18
CA ALA A 251 2.57 17.74 26.63
C ALA A 251 1.49 17.51 25.57
N MET A 252 1.72 16.58 24.63
CA MET A 252 0.73 16.25 23.61
C MET A 252 -0.56 15.67 24.17
N ARG A 253 -0.49 14.87 25.24
CA ARG A 253 -1.69 14.31 25.89
C ARG A 253 -2.51 15.40 26.57
N THR A 254 -1.85 16.41 27.14
CA THR A 254 -2.52 17.55 27.79
C THR A 254 -3.11 18.51 26.77
N THR A 255 -2.35 18.87 25.73
CA THR A 255 -2.80 19.87 24.73
C THR A 255 -3.73 19.26 23.68
N GLY A 256 -3.61 17.97 23.37
CA GLY A 256 -4.35 17.32 22.27
C GLY A 256 -3.88 17.74 20.87
N THR A 257 -2.83 18.55 20.78
CA THR A 257 -2.25 19.04 19.53
C THR A 257 -0.87 18.45 19.27
N LEU A 258 -0.51 18.31 17.98
CA LEU A 258 0.77 17.76 17.56
C LEU A 258 1.58 18.85 16.83
N PRO A 259 2.74 19.30 17.35
CA PRO A 259 3.50 20.43 16.77
C PRO A 259 4.42 20.00 15.61
N TYR A 260 4.02 19.02 14.79
CA TYR A 260 4.86 18.48 13.71
C TYR A 260 4.13 18.55 12.36
N THR A 261 4.65 19.36 11.44
CA THR A 261 4.06 19.60 10.11
C THR A 261 4.13 18.37 9.20
N ASN A 262 5.18 17.55 9.29
CA ASN A 262 5.34 16.34 8.47
C ASN A 262 4.77 15.07 9.12
N ALA A 263 4.01 15.18 10.20
CA ALA A 263 3.45 14.02 10.89
C ALA A 263 2.30 13.35 10.11
N LEU A 264 2.39 12.04 9.92
CA LEU A 264 1.35 11.23 9.28
C LEU A 264 0.50 10.45 10.28
N ALA A 265 1.15 9.82 11.26
CA ALA A 265 0.49 8.98 12.24
C ALA A 265 1.31 8.90 13.51
N LEU A 266 0.64 8.78 14.64
CA LEU A 266 1.26 8.53 15.93
C LEU A 266 0.85 7.14 16.42
N LEU A 267 1.79 6.32 16.86
CA LEU A 267 1.52 4.96 17.32
C LEU A 267 2.03 4.76 18.74
N ILE A 268 1.14 4.33 19.65
CA ILE A 268 1.50 3.93 21.00
C ILE A 268 1.79 2.45 20.97
N VAL A 269 3.07 2.07 21.09
CA VAL A 269 3.52 0.68 21.04
C VAL A 269 4.31 0.34 22.30
N PRO A 270 3.64 -0.03 23.41
CA PRO A 270 4.32 -0.50 24.61
C PRO A 270 5.01 -1.85 24.32
N PRO A 271 6.15 -2.12 24.99
CA PRO A 271 6.80 -3.43 24.89
C PRO A 271 5.86 -4.51 25.44
N VAL A 272 5.88 -5.69 24.80
CA VAL A 272 5.05 -6.80 25.24
C VAL A 272 5.65 -7.44 26.49
N ASN A 273 4.80 -7.63 27.51
CA ASN A 273 5.19 -8.30 28.75
C ASN A 273 5.57 -9.76 28.50
N LYS A 274 6.42 -10.31 29.38
CA LYS A 274 6.68 -11.75 29.41
C LYS A 274 5.39 -12.48 29.78
N ASP A 275 5.15 -13.62 29.17
CA ASP A 275 4.01 -14.45 29.54
C ASP A 275 4.20 -14.98 30.97
N VAL A 276 3.12 -14.95 31.77
CA VAL A 276 3.18 -15.28 33.21
C VAL A 276 3.60 -16.74 33.42
N ILE A 277 3.13 -17.63 32.56
CA ILE A 277 3.36 -19.09 32.66
C ILE A 277 4.73 -19.45 32.11
N THR A 278 5.05 -19.06 30.88
CA THR A 278 6.30 -19.46 30.20
C THR A 278 7.50 -18.59 30.57
N LYS A 279 7.28 -17.40 31.15
CA LYS A 279 8.30 -16.36 31.43
C LYS A 279 9.10 -15.90 30.19
N THR A 280 8.72 -16.35 29.00
CA THR A 280 9.32 -15.94 27.73
C THR A 280 8.58 -14.76 27.15
N ARG A 281 9.27 -13.96 26.31
CA ARG A 281 8.59 -12.95 25.50
C ARG A 281 7.95 -13.65 24.30
N PRO A 282 6.74 -13.26 23.89
CA PRO A 282 6.08 -13.87 22.74
C PRO A 282 6.93 -13.65 21.48
N GLN A 283 7.03 -14.69 20.66
CA GLN A 283 7.75 -14.64 19.40
C GLN A 283 7.02 -13.73 18.41
N SER A 284 7.77 -12.90 17.68
CA SER A 284 7.23 -12.08 16.61
C SER A 284 6.65 -12.97 15.50
N SER A 285 5.38 -12.75 15.13
CA SER A 285 4.73 -13.48 14.04
C SER A 285 4.06 -12.53 13.05
N MET A 286 4.25 -12.79 11.76
CA MET A 286 3.56 -12.13 10.63
C MET A 286 2.73 -13.13 9.81
N SER A 287 2.30 -14.24 10.43
CA SER A 287 1.55 -15.28 9.74
C SER A 287 0.23 -14.75 9.18
N PRO A 288 -0.12 -15.09 7.92
CA PRO A 288 -1.44 -14.76 7.37
C PRO A 288 -2.56 -15.61 7.99
N LEU A 289 -2.21 -16.69 8.71
CA LEU A 289 -3.19 -17.50 9.43
C LEU A 289 -3.65 -16.76 10.70
N PRO A 290 -4.93 -16.87 11.08
CA PRO A 290 -5.46 -16.19 12.25
C PRO A 290 -4.69 -16.63 13.51
N PRO A 291 -4.36 -15.70 14.42
CA PRO A 291 -3.63 -16.01 15.63
C PRO A 291 -4.53 -16.79 16.60
N GLN A 292 -3.95 -17.73 17.34
CA GLN A 292 -4.66 -18.40 18.44
C GLN A 292 -4.64 -17.56 19.73
N ASP A 293 -3.78 -16.55 19.81
CA ASP A 293 -3.51 -15.73 20.99
C ASP A 293 -4.27 -14.38 20.99
N GLU A 294 -5.34 -14.25 20.22
CA GLU A 294 -6.14 -13.01 20.19
C GLU A 294 -6.88 -12.82 21.52
N HIS A 295 -6.39 -11.90 22.35
CA HIS A 295 -7.05 -11.51 23.60
C HIS A 295 -7.40 -10.02 23.54
N LEU A 296 -8.67 -9.72 23.28
CA LEU A 296 -9.20 -8.37 23.44
C LEU A 296 -9.37 -8.08 24.95
N PRO A 297 -8.79 -7.00 25.49
CA PRO A 297 -9.13 -6.58 26.85
C PRO A 297 -10.64 -6.26 26.91
N LYS A 298 -11.28 -6.45 28.09
CA LYS A 298 -12.74 -6.25 28.25
C LYS A 298 -13.20 -4.85 27.79
N ASN A 299 -12.38 -3.84 28.05
CA ASN A 299 -12.61 -2.46 27.62
C ASN A 299 -11.39 -1.98 26.82
N PRO A 300 -11.29 -2.34 25.52
CA PRO A 300 -10.18 -1.87 24.72
C PRO A 300 -10.32 -0.35 24.51
N PRO A 301 -9.23 0.41 24.58
CA PRO A 301 -9.25 1.79 24.10
C PRO A 301 -9.68 1.83 22.62
N PRO A 302 -10.12 2.97 22.08
CA PRO A 302 -10.35 3.09 20.64
C PRO A 302 -9.09 2.68 19.86
N THR A 303 -9.30 2.03 18.71
CA THR A 303 -8.22 1.66 17.78
C THR A 303 -7.44 2.89 17.39
N SER A 304 -8.14 4.01 17.15
CA SER A 304 -7.53 5.28 16.84
C SER A 304 -8.34 6.51 17.29
N VAL A 305 -7.62 7.57 17.64
CA VAL A 305 -8.17 8.89 17.99
C VAL A 305 -7.53 9.93 17.07
N PHE A 306 -8.21 11.03 16.72
CA PHE A 306 -7.57 12.11 15.98
C PHE A 306 -6.94 13.13 16.92
N LEU A 307 -5.74 13.57 16.57
CA LEU A 307 -5.08 14.73 17.16
C LEU A 307 -5.13 15.88 16.16
N THR A 308 -5.23 17.10 16.67
CA THR A 308 -5.20 18.31 15.84
C THR A 308 -3.74 18.65 15.49
N GLY A 309 -3.43 18.66 14.21
CA GLY A 309 -2.13 19.08 13.68
C GLY A 309 -2.01 20.60 13.56
N PRO A 310 -0.82 21.11 13.22
CA PRO A 310 -0.66 22.52 12.93
C PRO A 310 -1.41 22.86 11.64
N ASN A 311 -2.00 24.05 11.58
CA ASN A 311 -2.57 24.57 10.34
C ASN A 311 -1.41 25.05 9.46
N ASP A 312 -1.04 24.23 8.47
CA ASP A 312 0.02 24.54 7.50
C ASP A 312 -0.53 25.36 6.30
N PHE A 313 -1.81 25.69 6.30
CA PHE A 313 -2.42 26.45 5.21
C PHE A 313 -2.08 27.93 5.38
N ASP A 314 -1.49 28.49 4.33
CA ASP A 314 -1.29 29.93 4.18
C ASP A 314 -2.68 30.59 4.12
N ASP A 315 -2.92 31.58 4.97
CA ASP A 315 -4.23 32.27 5.14
C ASP A 315 -4.73 32.98 3.86
N THR A 316 -3.97 32.87 2.76
CA THR A 316 -4.24 33.46 1.45
C THR A 316 -5.40 32.81 0.70
N VAL A 317 -5.73 31.55 1.00
CA VAL A 317 -6.91 30.88 0.44
C VAL A 317 -8.05 31.10 1.43
N GLY A 318 -8.92 32.08 1.20
CA GLY A 318 -10.06 32.46 2.06
C GLY A 318 -11.17 31.40 2.22
N VAL A 319 -10.80 30.12 2.27
CA VAL A 319 -11.63 28.96 2.55
C VAL A 319 -11.14 28.35 3.85
N ASP A 320 -11.96 28.40 4.89
CA ASP A 320 -11.69 27.76 6.18
C ASP A 320 -11.63 26.23 6.01
N LEU A 321 -10.44 25.70 5.74
CA LEU A 321 -10.22 24.26 5.67
C LEU A 321 -10.17 23.68 7.09
N PRO A 322 -10.78 22.49 7.32
CA PRO A 322 -10.71 21.86 8.62
C PRO A 322 -9.25 21.60 9.00
N PRO A 323 -8.89 21.74 10.29
CA PRO A 323 -7.53 21.54 10.73
C PRO A 323 -7.08 20.11 10.40
N ARG A 324 -5.79 19.98 10.07
CA ARG A 324 -5.22 18.69 9.71
C ARG A 324 -5.37 17.70 10.86
N GLN A 325 -6.07 16.60 10.63
CA GLN A 325 -6.26 15.56 11.63
C GLN A 325 -5.22 14.45 11.49
N ILE A 326 -4.57 14.11 12.59
CA ILE A 326 -3.48 13.13 12.63
C ILE A 326 -3.93 11.94 13.49
N PRO A 327 -4.05 10.73 12.92
CA PRO A 327 -4.51 9.57 13.67
C PRO A 327 -3.45 9.08 14.67
N LEU A 328 -3.86 8.99 15.94
CA LEU A 328 -3.19 8.32 17.03
C LEU A 328 -3.72 6.89 17.16
N TYR A 329 -2.89 5.90 16.87
CA TYR A 329 -3.21 4.48 16.95
C TYR A 329 -2.77 3.88 18.29
N ASN A 330 -3.65 3.12 18.93
CA ASN A 330 -3.32 2.30 20.08
C ASN A 330 -3.01 0.87 19.64
N SER A 331 -1.77 0.42 19.83
CA SER A 331 -1.39 -0.92 19.37
C SER A 331 -2.11 -2.05 20.09
N VAL A 332 -2.60 -1.84 21.32
CA VAL A 332 -3.31 -2.86 22.10
C VAL A 332 -4.64 -3.19 21.43
N SER A 333 -5.34 -2.18 20.92
CA SER A 333 -6.63 -2.34 20.24
C SER A 333 -6.45 -2.67 18.76
N ALA A 334 -5.50 -2.00 18.09
CA ALA A 334 -5.20 -2.24 16.68
C ALA A 334 -4.64 -3.66 16.43
N PHE A 335 -3.84 -4.20 17.36
CA PHE A 335 -3.20 -5.51 17.28
C PHE A 335 -3.49 -6.35 18.54
N PRO A 336 -4.62 -7.08 18.59
CA PRO A 336 -5.00 -7.87 19.75
C PRO A 336 -3.98 -8.99 20.07
N SER A 337 -3.44 -9.65 19.04
CA SER A 337 -2.43 -10.70 19.17
C SER A 337 -1.13 -10.15 19.78
N ARG A 338 -0.60 -10.88 20.78
CA ARG A 338 0.66 -10.51 21.44
C ARG A 338 1.84 -10.69 20.50
N ALA A 339 1.83 -11.75 19.69
CA ALA A 339 2.85 -12.02 18.69
C ALA A 339 2.96 -10.90 17.64
N GLN A 340 1.82 -10.34 17.20
CA GLN A 340 1.80 -9.21 16.26
C GLN A 340 2.33 -7.93 16.90
N ARG A 341 1.97 -7.64 18.16
CA ARG A 341 2.51 -6.48 18.90
C ARG A 341 4.02 -6.58 19.12
N ALA A 342 4.52 -7.78 19.43
CA ALA A 342 5.94 -8.03 19.56
C ALA A 342 6.67 -7.78 18.23
N ALA A 343 6.10 -8.26 17.11
CA ALA A 343 6.61 -7.99 15.76
C ALA A 343 6.64 -6.48 15.46
N LEU A 344 5.54 -5.76 15.69
CA LEU A 344 5.47 -4.31 15.47
C LEU A 344 6.53 -3.55 16.26
N HIS A 345 6.66 -3.87 17.56
CA HIS A 345 7.66 -3.23 18.41
C HIS A 345 9.10 -3.53 17.94
N SER A 346 9.40 -4.77 17.54
CA SER A 346 10.72 -5.10 16.98
C SER A 346 11.04 -4.35 15.70
N LEU A 347 10.05 -4.17 14.81
CA LEU A 347 10.21 -3.38 13.58
C LEU A 347 10.53 -1.92 13.88
N PHE A 348 9.87 -1.33 14.87
CA PHE A 348 10.13 0.06 15.25
C PHE A 348 11.52 0.24 15.82
N LEU A 349 11.98 -0.68 16.66
CA LEU A 349 13.35 -0.65 17.16
C LEU A 349 14.38 -0.82 16.04
N ARG A 350 14.10 -1.70 15.06
CA ARG A 350 14.93 -1.92 13.88
C ARG A 350 15.02 -0.66 13.01
N MET A 351 13.89 -0.01 12.74
CA MET A 351 13.85 1.27 12.01
C MET A 351 14.61 2.39 12.74
N LEU A 352 14.43 2.51 14.06
CA LEU A 352 15.16 3.48 14.87
C LEU A 352 16.68 3.22 14.86
N ALA A 353 17.10 1.95 14.88
CA ALA A 353 18.50 1.58 14.75
C ALA A 353 19.05 2.00 13.37
N ALA A 354 18.32 1.74 12.28
CA ALA A 354 18.69 2.17 10.93
C ALA A 354 18.82 3.70 10.82
N GLU A 355 17.88 4.45 11.41
CA GLU A 355 17.94 5.92 11.44
C GLU A 355 19.15 6.44 12.26
N ARG A 356 19.48 5.82 13.39
CA ARG A 356 20.68 6.17 14.17
C ARG A 356 21.97 5.89 13.39
N THR A 357 22.04 4.74 12.71
CA THR A 357 23.18 4.38 11.87
C THR A 357 23.35 5.40 10.74
N HIS A 358 22.24 5.78 10.09
CA HIS A 358 22.27 6.79 9.05
C HIS A 358 22.79 8.14 9.59
N LYS A 359 22.26 8.62 10.73
CA LYS A 359 22.73 9.85 11.39
C LYS A 359 24.22 9.83 11.70
N ARG A 360 24.75 8.71 12.22
CA ARG A 360 26.17 8.53 12.52
C ARG A 360 27.05 8.61 11.26
N LEU A 361 26.63 7.96 10.18
CA LEU A 361 27.37 7.96 8.92
C LEU A 361 27.43 9.35 8.27
N THR A 362 26.39 10.16 8.43
CA THR A 362 26.34 11.51 7.87
C THR A 362 27.13 12.55 8.67
N ARG A 363 27.82 12.14 9.75
CA ARG A 363 28.74 12.96 10.59
C ARG A 363 28.22 14.36 10.91
N GLN A 364 26.92 14.51 11.10
CA GLN A 364 26.42 15.76 11.66
C GLN A 364 26.80 15.82 13.12
N LYS A 365 27.64 16.81 13.46
CA LYS A 365 27.53 17.49 14.74
C LYS A 365 26.17 18.16 14.74
N THR A 366 25.11 17.40 15.05
CA THR A 366 23.89 18.08 15.51
C THR A 366 24.36 18.97 16.66
N PRO A 367 24.00 20.27 16.68
CA PRO A 367 24.25 21.08 17.86
C PRO A 367 23.79 20.24 19.04
N HIS A 368 24.64 20.14 20.06
CA HIS A 368 24.43 19.32 21.23
C HIS A 368 23.19 19.88 21.93
N VAL A 369 21.99 19.58 21.39
CA VAL A 369 20.72 19.80 22.07
C VAL A 369 20.93 18.96 23.30
N GLU A 370 21.14 19.63 24.43
CA GLU A 370 21.39 19.02 25.71
C GLU A 370 20.31 17.98 25.88
N THR A 371 20.70 16.72 25.66
CA THR A 371 19.84 15.59 25.95
C THR A 371 19.80 15.54 27.45
N SER A 372 18.94 16.38 28.04
CA SER A 372 18.33 16.07 29.31
C SER A 372 17.96 14.60 29.21
N SER A 373 18.30 13.84 30.25
CA SER A 373 18.27 12.38 30.30
C SER A 373 16.84 11.79 30.23
N SER A 374 15.92 12.49 29.58
CA SER A 374 14.52 12.17 29.40
C SER A 374 14.38 10.79 28.76
N LYS A 375 13.77 9.89 29.53
CA LYS A 375 13.50 8.52 29.10
C LYS A 375 12.55 8.56 27.90
N GLY A 376 12.87 7.82 26.84
CA GLY A 376 11.98 7.70 25.68
C GLY A 376 10.62 7.11 26.06
N SER A 377 9.53 7.65 25.51
CA SER A 377 8.16 7.18 25.73
C SER A 377 7.87 5.88 24.96
N HIS A 378 6.63 5.40 24.99
CA HIS A 378 6.17 4.31 24.12
C HIS A 378 5.48 4.82 22.84
N ALA A 379 5.52 6.13 22.60
CA ALA A 379 4.91 6.75 21.43
C ALA A 379 5.96 6.91 20.31
N PHE A 380 5.56 6.50 19.11
CA PHE A 380 6.36 6.56 17.90
C PHE A 380 5.63 7.41 16.87
N LEU A 381 6.31 8.43 16.39
CA LEU A 381 5.82 9.36 15.38
C LEU A 381 6.32 8.91 14.00
N LEU A 382 5.38 8.66 13.09
CA LEU A 382 5.64 8.41 11.68
C LEU A 382 5.52 9.72 10.91
N CYS A 383 6.60 10.12 10.23
CA CYS A 383 6.68 11.33 9.43
C CYS A 383 6.76 10.99 7.94
N SER A 384 6.19 11.87 7.10
CA SER A 384 6.34 11.84 5.65
C SER A 384 6.38 13.24 5.08
N ASP A 385 7.29 13.41 4.14
CA ASP A 385 7.57 14.61 3.38
C ASP A 385 8.22 14.22 2.05
N ALA A 386 8.50 15.21 1.21
CA ALA A 386 9.10 14.98 -0.10
C ALA A 386 10.51 14.33 -0.04
N GLU A 387 11.21 14.42 1.09
CA GLU A 387 12.57 13.89 1.22
C GLU A 387 12.60 12.46 1.78
N THR A 388 11.81 12.20 2.81
CA THR A 388 11.54 10.87 3.37
C THR A 388 10.99 9.91 2.32
N GLY A 389 10.13 10.40 1.41
CA GLY A 389 9.62 9.65 0.25
C GLY A 389 10.70 9.12 -0.70
N ARG A 390 11.91 9.68 -0.68
CA ARG A 390 13.06 9.17 -1.47
C ARG A 390 13.79 8.02 -0.78
N ARG A 391 13.76 7.99 0.56
CA ARG A 391 14.43 6.99 1.39
C ARG A 391 13.56 5.75 1.60
N GLY A 392 12.26 5.95 1.72
CA GLY A 392 11.27 4.91 1.95
C GLY A 392 9.87 5.38 1.58
N ASP A 393 8.88 4.50 1.72
CA ASP A 393 7.48 4.82 1.44
C ASP A 393 6.64 4.80 2.72
N PRO A 394 6.75 5.82 3.60
CA PRO A 394 5.91 5.91 4.80
C PRO A 394 4.43 6.14 4.48
N ALA A 395 4.11 6.65 3.28
CA ALA A 395 2.74 6.83 2.84
C ALA A 395 2.02 5.48 2.68
N ALA A 396 2.69 4.45 2.14
CA ALA A 396 2.13 3.11 2.04
C ALA A 396 1.75 2.52 3.41
N VAL A 397 2.61 2.72 4.42
CA VAL A 397 2.32 2.33 5.81
C VAL A 397 1.10 3.09 6.35
N ALA A 398 1.07 4.41 6.16
CA ALA A 398 -0.05 5.23 6.61
C ALA A 398 -1.37 4.84 5.93
N MET A 399 -1.36 4.51 4.63
CA MET A 399 -2.52 3.98 3.92
C MET A 399 -3.01 2.65 4.53
N ALA A 400 -2.09 1.74 4.88
CA ALA A 400 -2.45 0.48 5.52
C ALA A 400 -3.09 0.70 6.91
N LEU A 401 -2.54 1.62 7.71
CA LEU A 401 -3.11 2.04 8.99
C LEU A 401 -4.50 2.66 8.83
N TRP A 402 -4.67 3.54 7.85
CA TRP A 402 -5.95 4.15 7.51
C TRP A 402 -7.01 3.12 7.11
N ARG A 403 -6.63 2.10 6.34
CA ARG A 403 -7.54 1.01 5.96
C ARG A 403 -8.01 0.22 7.17
N LEU A 404 -7.14 -0.06 8.14
CA LEU A 404 -7.54 -0.69 9.40
C LEU A 404 -8.52 0.20 10.17
N ARG A 405 -8.23 1.49 10.30
CA ARG A 405 -9.14 2.47 10.95
C ARG A 405 -10.52 2.50 10.30
N MET A 406 -10.59 2.62 8.97
CA MET A 406 -11.85 2.64 8.23
C MET A 406 -12.63 1.34 8.44
N TYR A 407 -11.92 0.21 8.45
CA TYR A 407 -12.54 -1.09 8.65
C TYR A 407 -13.19 -1.20 10.02
N ASP A 408 -12.51 -0.74 11.07
CA ASP A 408 -12.98 -0.74 12.46
C ASP A 408 -14.04 0.33 12.75
N SER A 409 -14.63 0.96 11.73
CA SER A 409 -15.78 1.88 11.76
C SER A 409 -15.54 3.26 12.39
N GLU A 410 -14.39 3.51 13.00
CA GLU A 410 -13.99 4.84 13.51
C GLU A 410 -13.80 5.88 12.39
N GLY A 411 -13.63 5.45 11.14
CA GLY A 411 -13.58 6.35 9.97
C GLY A 411 -14.93 6.86 9.49
N TRP A 412 -16.05 6.27 9.94
CA TRP A 412 -17.39 6.56 9.42
C TRP A 412 -18.36 7.11 10.46
N ALA A 413 -17.92 7.24 11.72
CA ALA A 413 -18.76 7.56 12.88
C ALA A 413 -19.39 8.99 12.88
N GLY A 414 -19.19 9.80 11.83
CA GLY A 414 -19.84 11.10 11.66
C GLY A 414 -20.72 11.21 10.41
N LEU A 415 -20.95 10.11 9.68
CA LEU A 415 -21.74 10.08 8.44
C LEU A 415 -23.06 9.30 8.57
N VAL A 416 -23.35 8.75 9.75
CA VAL A 416 -24.56 7.95 10.03
C VAL A 416 -25.51 8.74 10.92
#